data_AF-A0A669C8S1-F1
#
_entry.id   AF-A0A669C8S1-F1
#
_cell.length_a   1.000
_cell.length_b   1.000
_cell.length_c   1.000
_cell.angle_alpha   90.00
_cell.angle_beta   90.00
_cell.angle_gamma   90.00
#
_symmetry.space_group_name_H-M   'P 1'
#
loop_
_entity.id
_entity.type
_entity.pdbx_description
1 polymer ?
#
loop_
_entity_poly.entity_id
_entity_poly.type
_entity_poly.pdbx_seq_one_letter_code
_entity_poly.pdbx_strand_id
1 'polypeptide(L)'
;MTQLCELINKSGELLAKNLSHLDTVLGALDIQEHSLGVLAVLFVKFSMPNIPDFETLFSQVQLFISTCNGEHIRYATDTFAGLCHQLTNALVERKQPLRGVVVLKQAIDKMQMNTNQLTSVHADLCQLCLLAKCFKPALPFLEVDMMDICKENGAYDAKHFLCYYYYGGMIYTGLKNFERALYFYEQAITTPAMAVSHIMLEAYKKYILVSLILHGKVQQLPKYTSQIVGRFIKTFLTLSLQDMASRVQLSGPQEAEKYVLHMIEDGEIYASINQKDGMVCFHDNPEKYNNPAMLHKIDQEMLKCIQLDEKLKSMDQEITVNPQFVQKVRRGSSSSLNM
;
A
#
# COMPACT_ATOMS: atom_id res chain seq x y z
N MET A 1 -17.58 -8.06 26.43
CA MET A 1 -17.31 -7.65 25.03
C MET A 1 -17.07 -8.85 24.10
N THR A 2 -16.30 -9.87 24.47
CA THR A 2 -16.14 -11.11 23.69
C THR A 2 -17.47 -11.84 23.43
N GLN A 3 -18.36 -11.90 24.43
CA GLN A 3 -19.74 -12.41 24.28
C GLN A 3 -20.58 -11.61 23.27
N LEU A 4 -20.31 -10.32 23.08
CA LEU A 4 -21.05 -9.46 22.13
C LEU A 4 -20.61 -9.74 20.69
N CYS A 5 -19.31 -9.92 20.43
CA CYS A 5 -18.81 -10.35 19.12
C CYS A 5 -19.35 -11.74 18.72
N GLU A 6 -19.46 -12.65 19.69
CA GLU A 6 -20.01 -14.00 19.46
C GLU A 6 -21.53 -13.97 19.22
N LEU A 7 -22.25 -13.08 19.90
CA LEU A 7 -23.68 -12.81 19.67
C LEU A 7 -23.92 -12.15 18.31
N ILE A 8 -23.02 -11.32 17.83
CA ILE A 8 -23.11 -10.65 16.52
C ILE A 8 -22.95 -11.65 15.37
N ASN A 9 -21.99 -12.56 15.47
CA ASN A 9 -21.84 -13.64 14.50
C ASN A 9 -23.04 -14.60 14.52
N LYS A 10 -23.65 -14.85 15.69
CA LYS A 10 -24.86 -15.70 15.82
C LYS A 10 -26.16 -15.00 15.40
N SER A 11 -26.21 -13.66 15.43
CA SER A 11 -27.43 -12.89 15.16
C SER A 11 -27.55 -12.37 13.72
N GLY A 12 -26.51 -12.51 12.88
CA GLY A 12 -26.54 -12.09 11.47
C GLY A 12 -27.73 -12.68 10.66
N GLU A 13 -28.07 -13.95 10.88
CA GLU A 13 -29.21 -14.60 10.21
C GLU A 13 -30.59 -14.15 10.72
N LEU A 14 -30.67 -13.69 11.98
CA LEU A 14 -31.92 -13.20 12.59
C LEU A 14 -32.16 -11.71 12.27
N LEU A 15 -31.09 -10.94 12.12
CA LEU A 15 -31.12 -9.54 11.69
C LEU A 15 -31.55 -9.41 10.23
N ALA A 16 -31.11 -10.33 9.36
CA ALA A 16 -31.54 -10.39 7.95
C ALA A 16 -33.06 -10.54 7.78
N LYS A 17 -33.77 -11.11 8.78
CA LYS A 17 -35.22 -11.34 8.72
C LYS A 17 -36.07 -10.15 9.18
N ASN A 18 -35.49 -9.16 9.87
CA ASN A 18 -36.24 -8.04 10.50
C ASN A 18 -35.78 -6.66 10.02
N LEU A 19 -35.45 -6.53 8.73
CA LEU A 19 -34.83 -5.33 8.12
C LEU A 19 -35.65 -4.04 8.24
N SER A 20 -36.97 -4.11 8.14
CA SER A 20 -37.86 -2.94 8.23
C SER A 20 -37.91 -2.30 9.62
N HIS A 21 -37.71 -3.10 10.67
CA HIS A 21 -37.67 -2.63 12.06
C HIS A 21 -36.27 -2.15 12.46
N LEU A 22 -35.23 -2.54 11.71
CA LEU A 22 -33.85 -2.20 11.99
C LEU A 22 -33.50 -0.74 11.68
N ASP A 23 -34.17 -0.08 10.72
CA ASP A 23 -33.98 1.37 10.50
C ASP A 23 -34.54 2.20 11.67
N THR A 24 -35.66 1.78 12.25
CA THR A 24 -36.23 2.39 13.47
C THR A 24 -35.34 2.14 14.69
N VAL A 25 -34.73 0.95 14.78
CA VAL A 25 -33.79 0.58 15.85
C VAL A 25 -32.42 1.26 15.67
N LEU A 26 -31.94 1.47 14.44
CA LEU A 26 -30.73 2.26 14.15
C LEU A 26 -30.90 3.72 14.58
N GLY A 27 -32.11 4.27 14.45
CA GLY A 27 -32.44 5.62 14.91
C GLY A 27 -32.59 5.73 16.44
N ALA A 28 -32.78 4.62 17.13
CA ALA A 28 -32.95 4.57 18.60
C ALA A 28 -31.65 4.19 19.34
N LEU A 29 -30.68 3.61 18.64
CA LEU A 29 -29.39 3.20 19.18
C LEU A 29 -28.36 4.34 19.07
N ASP A 30 -27.65 4.62 20.17
CA ASP A 30 -26.50 5.52 20.12
C ASP A 30 -25.35 4.85 19.34
N ILE A 31 -24.88 5.53 18.30
CA ILE A 31 -23.80 5.10 17.41
C ILE A 31 -22.47 4.99 18.18
N GLN A 32 -22.29 5.72 19.30
CA GLN A 32 -21.10 5.63 20.14
C GLN A 32 -21.08 4.35 20.99
N GLU A 33 -22.22 4.00 21.60
CA GLU A 33 -22.31 2.88 22.55
C GLU A 33 -22.54 1.53 21.84
N HIS A 34 -23.24 1.54 20.70
CA HIS A 34 -23.65 0.33 19.97
C HIS A 34 -23.06 0.26 18.55
N SER A 35 -21.92 0.91 18.34
CA SER A 35 -21.21 0.95 17.05
C SER A 35 -21.05 -0.44 16.42
N LEU A 36 -20.79 -1.45 17.24
CA LEU A 36 -20.59 -2.82 16.79
C LEU A 36 -21.87 -3.49 16.28
N GLY A 37 -23.02 -3.21 16.91
CA GLY A 37 -24.32 -3.71 16.47
C GLY A 37 -24.81 -3.03 15.18
N VAL A 38 -24.59 -1.72 15.07
CA VAL A 38 -24.90 -0.96 13.84
C VAL A 38 -24.05 -1.44 12.68
N LEU A 39 -22.77 -1.73 12.91
CA LEU A 39 -21.86 -2.28 11.91
C LEU A 39 -22.31 -3.64 11.40
N ALA A 40 -22.72 -4.54 12.29
CA ALA A 40 -23.23 -5.86 11.92
C ALA A 40 -24.49 -5.75 11.06
N VAL A 41 -25.40 -4.84 11.41
CA VAL A 41 -26.62 -4.59 10.63
C VAL A 41 -26.30 -4.02 9.25
N LEU A 42 -25.39 -3.04 9.17
CA LEU A 42 -24.95 -2.48 7.90
C LEU A 42 -24.26 -3.53 7.03
N PHE A 43 -23.39 -4.37 7.61
CA PHE A 43 -22.73 -5.46 6.89
C PHE A 43 -23.74 -6.47 6.31
N VAL A 44 -24.76 -6.86 7.09
CA VAL A 44 -25.85 -7.72 6.59
C VAL A 44 -26.66 -7.03 5.49
N LYS A 45 -26.91 -5.72 5.60
CA LYS A 45 -27.59 -4.93 4.55
C LYS A 45 -26.79 -4.87 3.24
N PHE A 46 -25.46 -4.80 3.28
CA PHE A 46 -24.61 -4.84 2.08
C PHE A 46 -24.44 -6.24 1.51
N SER A 47 -24.58 -7.28 2.33
CA SER A 47 -24.57 -8.68 1.87
C SER A 47 -25.85 -9.08 1.12
N MET A 48 -26.86 -8.21 1.05
CA MET A 48 -28.10 -8.48 0.32
C MET A 48 -27.91 -8.33 -1.20
N PRO A 49 -28.43 -9.25 -2.02
CA PRO A 49 -28.24 -9.23 -3.47
C PRO A 49 -28.99 -8.10 -4.19
N ASN A 50 -29.86 -7.35 -3.50
CA ASN A 50 -30.59 -6.23 -4.10
C ASN A 50 -30.74 -5.10 -3.06
N ILE A 51 -30.03 -3.99 -3.26
CA ILE A 51 -30.07 -2.80 -2.39
C ILE A 51 -31.03 -1.79 -3.02
N PRO A 52 -32.30 -1.71 -2.57
CA PRO A 52 -33.28 -0.82 -3.19
C PRO A 52 -32.94 0.68 -3.03
N ASP A 53 -32.22 1.07 -1.96
CA ASP A 53 -31.81 2.47 -1.72
C ASP A 53 -30.34 2.57 -1.29
N PHE A 54 -29.40 2.40 -2.23
CA PHE A 54 -27.97 2.52 -1.93
C PHE A 54 -27.59 3.91 -1.41
N GLU A 55 -28.27 4.97 -1.84
CA GLU A 55 -27.90 6.35 -1.47
C GLU A 55 -28.15 6.63 0.02
N THR A 56 -29.28 6.14 0.55
CA THR A 56 -29.59 6.26 1.98
C THR A 56 -28.66 5.37 2.80
N LEU A 57 -28.40 4.15 2.33
CA LEU A 57 -27.45 3.23 2.97
C LEU A 57 -26.02 3.80 2.99
N PHE A 58 -25.56 4.39 1.88
CA PHE A 58 -24.26 5.04 1.81
C PHE A 58 -24.16 6.21 2.78
N SER A 59 -25.22 7.02 2.88
CA SER A 59 -25.29 8.13 3.83
C SER A 59 -25.25 7.64 5.28
N GLN A 60 -25.92 6.52 5.59
CA GLN A 60 -25.85 5.85 6.89
C GLN A 60 -24.44 5.34 7.21
N VAL A 61 -23.75 4.71 6.25
CA VAL A 61 -22.35 4.27 6.42
C VAL A 61 -21.42 5.45 6.61
N GLN A 62 -21.57 6.51 5.81
CA GLN A 62 -20.75 7.70 5.95
C GLN A 62 -20.92 8.34 7.33
N LEU A 63 -22.16 8.47 7.81
CA LEU A 63 -22.43 8.97 9.15
C LEU A 63 -21.78 8.05 10.20
N PHE A 64 -21.99 6.74 10.08
CA PHE A 64 -21.39 5.75 10.98
C PHE A 64 -19.86 5.89 11.04
N ILE A 65 -19.16 5.89 9.91
CA ILE A 65 -17.68 6.00 9.88
C ILE A 65 -17.22 7.33 10.49
N SER A 66 -17.96 8.42 10.28
CA SER A 66 -17.61 9.73 10.83
C SER A 66 -17.78 9.81 12.36
N THR A 67 -18.82 9.19 12.91
CA THR A 67 -19.15 9.27 14.33
C THR A 67 -18.69 8.06 15.14
N CYS A 68 -18.24 6.97 14.54
CA CYS A 68 -17.92 5.75 15.28
C CYS A 68 -16.77 5.92 16.30
N ASN A 69 -16.90 5.22 17.43
CA ASN A 69 -15.86 5.07 18.44
C ASN A 69 -14.80 4.05 17.98
N GLY A 70 -13.55 4.51 17.86
CA GLY A 70 -12.40 3.70 17.45
C GLY A 70 -12.05 2.56 18.42
N GLU A 71 -12.42 2.67 19.70
CA GLU A 71 -12.13 1.61 20.69
C GLU A 71 -12.95 0.35 20.45
N HIS A 72 -14.23 0.49 20.07
CA HIS A 72 -15.10 -0.65 19.75
C HIS A 72 -14.72 -1.30 18.42
N ILE A 73 -14.27 -0.53 17.43
CA ILE A 73 -13.82 -1.03 16.13
C ILE A 73 -12.62 -1.99 16.29
N ARG A 74 -11.74 -1.73 17.26
CA ARG A 74 -10.58 -2.60 17.56
C ARG A 74 -10.96 -4.04 17.90
N TYR A 75 -12.12 -4.24 18.53
CA TYR A 75 -12.59 -5.57 18.90
C TYR A 75 -13.23 -6.34 17.75
N ALA A 76 -13.55 -5.65 16.64
CA ALA A 76 -14.21 -6.25 15.49
C ALA A 76 -13.71 -5.65 14.17
N THR A 77 -12.39 -5.62 14.04
CA THR A 77 -11.70 -5.20 12.82
C THR A 77 -12.10 -6.05 11.62
N ASP A 78 -12.40 -7.33 11.82
CA ASP A 78 -12.80 -8.27 10.76
C ASP A 78 -14.12 -7.85 10.07
N THR A 79 -15.18 -7.64 10.84
CA THR A 79 -16.45 -7.17 10.31
C THR A 79 -16.37 -5.74 9.74
N PHE A 80 -15.51 -4.90 10.32
CA PHE A 80 -15.31 -3.53 9.85
C PHE A 80 -14.57 -3.47 8.52
N ALA A 81 -13.51 -4.27 8.36
CA ALA A 81 -12.81 -4.43 7.11
C ALA A 81 -13.69 -5.07 6.04
N GLY A 82 -14.46 -6.10 6.41
CA GLY A 82 -15.46 -6.70 5.53
C GLY A 82 -16.46 -5.66 4.99
N LEU A 83 -16.95 -4.76 5.85
CA LEU A 83 -17.83 -3.67 5.44
C LEU A 83 -17.13 -2.71 4.46
N CYS A 84 -15.87 -2.36 4.71
CA CYS A 84 -15.08 -1.52 3.82
C CYS A 84 -14.84 -2.20 2.45
N HIS A 85 -14.54 -3.50 2.44
CA HIS A 85 -14.37 -4.28 1.21
C HIS A 85 -15.66 -4.36 0.40
N GLN A 86 -16.80 -4.61 1.06
CA GLN A 86 -18.11 -4.64 0.39
C GLN A 86 -18.51 -3.26 -0.14
N LEU A 87 -18.28 -2.19 0.63
CA LEU A 87 -18.50 -0.82 0.18
C LEU A 87 -17.65 -0.50 -1.05
N THR A 88 -16.37 -0.89 -1.03
CA THR A 88 -15.45 -0.71 -2.15
C THR A 88 -15.97 -1.43 -3.40
N ASN A 89 -16.31 -2.72 -3.30
CA ASN A 89 -16.84 -3.49 -4.43
C ASN A 89 -18.12 -2.86 -5.00
N ALA A 90 -19.06 -2.46 -4.14
CA ALA A 90 -20.31 -1.83 -4.57
C ALA A 90 -20.07 -0.47 -5.26
N LEU A 91 -19.11 0.33 -4.79
CA LEU A 91 -18.75 1.60 -5.45
C LEU A 91 -18.05 1.39 -6.80
N VAL A 92 -17.27 0.31 -6.93
CA VAL A 92 -16.61 -0.08 -8.18
C VAL A 92 -17.65 -0.51 -9.21
N GLU A 93 -18.61 -1.37 -8.83
CA GLU A 93 -19.70 -1.81 -9.71
C GLU A 93 -20.56 -0.63 -10.20
N ARG A 94 -20.81 0.35 -9.32
CA ARG A 94 -21.62 1.55 -9.62
C ARG A 94 -20.84 2.69 -10.28
N LYS A 95 -19.54 2.53 -10.52
CA LYS A 95 -18.65 3.52 -11.16
C LYS A 95 -18.55 4.88 -10.45
N GLN A 96 -18.76 4.94 -9.12
CA GLN A 96 -18.63 6.17 -8.34
C GLN A 96 -17.57 6.09 -7.22
N PRO A 97 -16.30 5.75 -7.55
CA PRO A 97 -15.26 5.49 -6.54
C PRO A 97 -14.81 6.74 -5.75
N LEU A 98 -15.02 7.95 -6.29
CA LEU A 98 -14.50 9.19 -5.69
C LEU A 98 -15.11 9.49 -4.30
N ARG A 99 -16.39 9.19 -4.10
CA ARG A 99 -17.07 9.40 -2.80
C ARG A 99 -16.52 8.48 -1.72
N GLY A 100 -16.12 7.27 -2.08
CA GLY A 100 -15.57 6.27 -1.15
C GLY A 100 -14.19 6.63 -0.61
N VAL A 101 -13.38 7.38 -1.35
CA VAL A 101 -12.01 7.74 -0.93
C VAL A 101 -12.01 8.50 0.41
N VAL A 102 -12.92 9.47 0.57
CA VAL A 102 -12.99 10.26 1.82
C VAL A 102 -13.46 9.39 2.99
N VAL A 103 -14.42 8.50 2.75
CA VAL A 103 -14.97 7.60 3.77
C VAL A 103 -13.92 6.57 4.20
N LEU A 104 -13.23 5.94 3.25
CA LEU A 104 -12.18 4.97 3.56
C LEU A 104 -10.98 5.60 4.26
N LYS A 105 -10.62 6.85 3.92
CA LYS A 105 -9.61 7.60 4.65
C LYS A 105 -9.97 7.72 6.13
N GLN A 106 -11.20 8.15 6.44
CA GLN A 106 -11.68 8.25 7.82
C GLN A 106 -11.72 6.88 8.50
N ALA A 107 -12.10 5.83 7.77
CA ALA A 107 -12.12 4.47 8.29
C ALA A 107 -10.72 3.99 8.70
N ILE A 108 -9.70 4.24 7.85
CA ILE A 108 -8.29 3.92 8.16
C ILE A 108 -7.83 4.67 9.40
N ASP A 109 -8.11 5.97 9.49
CA ASP A 109 -7.73 6.80 10.64
C ASP A 109 -8.32 6.29 11.96
N LYS A 110 -9.48 5.62 11.92
CA LYS A 110 -10.15 5.02 13.08
C LYS A 110 -9.65 3.61 13.42
N MET A 111 -9.19 2.86 12.41
CA MET A 111 -8.67 1.50 12.60
C MET A 111 -7.22 1.47 13.08
N GLN A 112 -6.39 2.41 12.62
CA GLN A 112 -4.96 2.41 12.95
C GLN A 112 -4.73 2.80 14.42
N MET A 113 -3.96 2.01 15.16
CA MET A 113 -3.51 2.38 16.53
C MET A 113 -2.38 3.40 16.44
N ASN A 114 -1.48 3.13 15.50
CA ASN A 114 -0.30 3.90 15.19
C ASN A 114 -0.28 4.12 13.66
N THR A 115 0.29 5.22 13.20
CA THR A 115 0.44 5.57 11.77
C THR A 115 1.23 4.54 10.95
N ASN A 116 1.83 3.55 11.60
CA ASN A 116 2.72 2.57 10.99
C ASN A 116 2.04 1.21 10.75
N GLN A 117 0.71 1.11 10.93
CA GLN A 117 -0.04 -0.13 10.76
C GLN A 117 -0.71 -0.22 9.38
N LEU A 118 -0.33 -1.25 8.62
CA LEU A 118 -0.96 -1.60 7.36
C LEU A 118 -2.24 -2.41 7.62
N THR A 119 -3.39 -1.82 7.30
CA THR A 119 -4.71 -2.49 7.33
C THR A 119 -5.11 -2.97 5.93
N SER A 120 -6.05 -3.91 5.84
CA SER A 120 -6.59 -4.42 4.56
C SER A 120 -7.25 -3.30 3.73
N VAL A 121 -7.89 -2.34 4.41
CA VAL A 121 -8.57 -1.17 3.83
C VAL A 121 -7.63 -0.23 3.07
N HIS A 122 -6.33 -0.25 3.33
CA HIS A 122 -5.36 0.52 2.53
C HIS A 122 -5.32 0.06 1.06
N ALA A 123 -5.50 -1.23 0.80
CA ALA A 123 -5.57 -1.76 -0.56
C ALA A 123 -6.81 -1.22 -1.30
N ASP A 124 -7.96 -1.19 -0.62
CA ASP A 124 -9.21 -0.66 -1.14
C ASP A 124 -9.11 0.84 -1.45
N LEU A 125 -8.51 1.62 -0.55
CA LEU A 125 -8.28 3.04 -0.77
C LEU A 125 -7.47 3.26 -2.04
N CYS A 126 -6.38 2.51 -2.22
CA CYS A 126 -5.55 2.59 -3.42
C CYS A 126 -6.32 2.19 -4.68
N GLN A 127 -7.16 1.14 -4.60
CA GLN A 127 -8.01 0.71 -5.70
C GLN A 127 -9.01 1.79 -6.12
N LEU A 128 -9.72 2.41 -5.17
CA LEU A 128 -10.66 3.50 -5.45
C LEU A 128 -9.96 4.72 -6.05
N CYS A 129 -8.80 5.10 -5.50
CA CYS A 129 -8.01 6.23 -6.01
C CYS A 129 -7.54 5.99 -7.45
N LEU A 130 -7.13 4.75 -7.75
CA LEU A 130 -6.68 4.35 -9.08
C LEU A 130 -7.82 4.41 -10.10
N LEU A 131 -9.01 3.93 -9.74
CA LEU A 131 -10.20 3.99 -10.60
C LEU A 131 -10.72 5.42 -10.79
N ALA A 132 -10.68 6.24 -9.72
CA ALA A 132 -11.06 7.64 -9.75
C ALA A 132 -10.03 8.56 -10.45
N LYS A 133 -8.83 8.03 -10.79
CA LYS A 133 -7.68 8.80 -11.29
C LYS A 133 -7.29 9.98 -10.38
N CYS A 134 -7.51 9.85 -9.09
CA CYS A 134 -7.21 10.89 -8.10
C CYS A 134 -6.24 10.35 -7.06
N PHE A 135 -4.95 10.66 -7.22
CA PHE A 135 -3.87 10.09 -6.42
C PHE A 135 -3.53 10.88 -5.14
N LYS A 136 -3.82 12.19 -5.13
CA LYS A 136 -3.46 13.10 -4.03
C LYS A 136 -3.92 12.63 -2.63
N PRO A 137 -5.15 12.12 -2.46
CA PRO A 137 -5.62 11.71 -1.13
C PRO A 137 -4.93 10.48 -0.55
N ALA A 138 -4.33 9.63 -1.39
CA ALA A 138 -3.67 8.39 -0.98
C ALA A 138 -2.19 8.58 -0.60
N LEU A 139 -1.55 9.67 -1.08
CA LEU A 139 -0.14 9.96 -0.83
C LEU A 139 0.26 9.96 0.65
N PRO A 140 -0.49 10.57 1.58
CA PRO A 140 -0.11 10.59 3.00
C PRO A 140 0.03 9.20 3.62
N PHE A 141 -0.73 8.21 3.12
CA PHE A 141 -0.66 6.84 3.59
C PHE A 141 0.46 6.05 2.89
N LEU A 142 0.71 6.34 1.61
CA LEU A 142 1.74 5.68 0.81
C LEU A 142 3.17 6.18 1.09
N GLU A 143 3.32 7.40 1.61
CA GLU A 143 4.63 7.97 1.96
C GLU A 143 5.16 7.44 3.30
N VAL A 144 4.27 6.93 4.15
CA VAL A 144 4.64 6.34 5.43
C VAL A 144 5.02 4.88 5.25
N ASP A 145 6.28 4.56 5.59
CA ASP A 145 6.77 3.19 5.59
C ASP A 145 6.19 2.42 6.79
N MET A 146 5.08 1.71 6.54
CA MET A 146 4.35 0.91 7.52
C MET A 146 5.16 -0.33 7.91
N MET A 147 5.32 -0.56 9.22
CA MET A 147 6.19 -1.61 9.77
C MET A 147 5.42 -2.79 10.36
N ASP A 148 4.16 -2.58 10.73
CA ASP A 148 3.30 -3.59 11.34
C ASP A 148 2.06 -3.84 10.47
N ILE A 149 1.60 -5.08 10.42
CA ILE A 149 0.41 -5.47 9.66
C ILE A 149 -0.70 -5.74 10.68
N CYS A 150 -1.78 -4.96 10.60
CA CYS A 150 -2.93 -5.14 11.47
C CYS A 150 -3.61 -6.48 11.13
N LYS A 151 -3.43 -7.48 12.01
CA LYS A 151 -4.09 -8.78 11.87
C LYS A 151 -5.51 -8.67 12.40
N GLU A 152 -6.46 -8.56 11.48
CA GLU A 152 -7.88 -8.42 11.79
C GLU A 152 -8.45 -9.74 12.33
N ASN A 153 -8.29 -10.00 13.62
CA ASN A 153 -8.66 -11.28 14.28
C ASN A 153 -8.12 -12.55 13.57
N GLY A 154 -7.04 -12.42 12.80
CA GLY A 154 -6.39 -13.53 12.08
C GLY A 154 -6.75 -13.67 10.60
N ALA A 155 -7.64 -12.83 10.05
CA ALA A 155 -8.16 -12.96 8.67
C ALA A 155 -7.46 -12.05 7.63
N TYR A 156 -6.20 -11.70 7.83
CA TYR A 156 -5.49 -10.88 6.84
C TYR A 156 -5.11 -11.73 5.60
N ASP A 157 -5.87 -11.57 4.50
CA ASP A 157 -5.54 -12.21 3.22
C ASP A 157 -4.29 -11.56 2.61
N ALA A 158 -3.30 -12.39 2.26
CA ALA A 158 -2.07 -11.97 1.60
C ALA A 158 -2.34 -11.22 0.27
N LYS A 159 -3.52 -11.42 -0.34
CA LYS A 159 -3.92 -10.64 -1.51
C LYS A 159 -4.03 -9.14 -1.24
N HIS A 160 -4.54 -8.73 -0.07
CA HIS A 160 -4.65 -7.30 0.24
C HIS A 160 -3.28 -6.64 0.36
N PHE A 161 -2.30 -7.35 0.93
CA PHE A 161 -0.90 -6.92 0.94
C PHE A 161 -0.36 -6.71 -0.47
N LEU A 162 -0.51 -7.73 -1.33
CA LEU A 162 -0.05 -7.67 -2.71
C LEU A 162 -0.74 -6.55 -3.50
N CYS A 163 -2.05 -6.39 -3.33
CA CYS A 163 -2.84 -5.32 -3.94
C CYS A 163 -2.38 -3.94 -3.47
N TYR A 164 -2.14 -3.75 -2.17
CA TYR A 164 -1.65 -2.48 -1.63
C TYR A 164 -0.34 -2.06 -2.29
N TYR A 165 0.67 -2.93 -2.28
CA TYR A 165 1.96 -2.61 -2.88
C TYR A 165 1.90 -2.48 -4.40
N TYR A 166 1.10 -3.30 -5.08
CA TYR A 166 0.93 -3.21 -6.53
C TYR A 166 0.20 -1.93 -6.96
N TYR A 167 -0.92 -1.58 -6.31
CA TYR A 167 -1.66 -0.35 -6.60
C TYR A 167 -0.88 0.89 -6.17
N GLY A 168 -0.19 0.85 -5.03
CA GLY A 168 0.73 1.90 -4.60
C GLY A 168 1.85 2.15 -5.63
N GLY A 169 2.46 1.08 -6.15
CA GLY A 169 3.42 1.14 -7.25
C GLY A 169 2.84 1.80 -8.50
N MET A 170 1.61 1.47 -8.89
CA MET A 170 0.93 2.11 -10.03
C MET A 170 0.64 3.60 -9.80
N ILE A 171 0.22 3.98 -8.59
CA ILE A 171 -0.01 5.37 -8.21
C ILE A 171 1.30 6.17 -8.32
N TYR A 172 2.40 5.65 -7.75
CA TYR A 172 3.70 6.32 -7.86
C TYR A 172 4.23 6.37 -9.29
N THR A 173 4.01 5.31 -10.08
CA THR A 173 4.32 5.31 -11.53
C THR A 173 3.54 6.42 -12.26
N GLY A 174 2.26 6.59 -11.94
CA GLY A 174 1.41 7.63 -12.51
C GLY A 174 1.82 9.05 -12.10
N LEU A 175 2.42 9.21 -10.92
CA LEU A 175 2.98 10.46 -10.42
C LEU A 175 4.43 10.72 -10.88
N LYS A 176 5.00 9.83 -11.71
CA LYS A 176 6.40 9.86 -12.15
C LYS A 176 7.43 9.78 -11.00
N ASN A 177 7.01 9.34 -9.82
CA ASN A 177 7.96 9.04 -8.74
C ASN A 177 8.43 7.59 -8.90
N PHE A 178 9.38 7.40 -9.81
CA PHE A 178 9.87 6.06 -10.19
C PHE A 178 10.67 5.37 -9.07
N GLU A 179 11.34 6.14 -8.21
CA GLU A 179 12.12 5.62 -7.08
C GLU A 179 11.20 4.89 -6.08
N ARG A 180 10.14 5.57 -5.61
CA ARG A 180 9.14 4.93 -4.73
C ARG A 180 8.37 3.84 -5.46
N ALA A 181 8.03 4.02 -6.74
CA ALA A 181 7.35 2.97 -7.51
C ALA A 181 8.16 1.67 -7.58
N LEU A 182 9.47 1.77 -7.80
CA LEU A 182 10.37 0.61 -7.87
C LEU A 182 10.39 -0.15 -6.53
N TYR A 183 10.55 0.58 -5.42
CA TYR A 183 10.48 0.01 -4.07
C TYR A 183 9.16 -0.73 -3.82
N PHE A 184 8.02 -0.12 -4.18
CA PHE A 184 6.70 -0.73 -3.99
C PHE A 184 6.52 -2.02 -4.81
N TYR A 185 6.98 -2.05 -6.07
CA TYR A 185 6.94 -3.28 -6.85
C TYR A 185 7.89 -4.34 -6.29
N GLU A 186 9.07 -3.95 -5.79
CA GLU A 186 10.02 -4.87 -5.13
C GLU A 186 9.41 -5.53 -3.89
N GLN A 187 8.73 -4.76 -3.03
CA GLN A 187 8.02 -5.31 -1.86
C GLN A 187 6.92 -6.30 -2.27
N ALA A 188 6.16 -6.01 -3.33
CA ALA A 188 5.15 -6.95 -3.84
C ALA A 188 5.77 -8.29 -4.30
N ILE A 189 6.92 -8.25 -4.96
CA ILE A 189 7.61 -9.43 -5.51
C ILE A 189 8.30 -10.25 -4.42
N THR A 190 8.81 -9.60 -3.38
CA THR A 190 9.55 -10.24 -2.30
C THR A 190 8.64 -10.95 -1.28
N THR A 191 7.33 -10.70 -1.33
CA THR A 191 6.32 -11.40 -0.51
C THR A 191 6.49 -12.93 -0.60
N PRO A 192 6.67 -13.65 0.52
CA PRO A 192 6.79 -15.10 0.51
C PRO A 192 5.53 -15.75 -0.08
N ALA A 193 5.68 -16.47 -1.19
CA ALA A 193 4.56 -17.11 -1.88
C ALA A 193 4.91 -18.55 -2.29
N MET A 194 3.98 -19.47 -2.04
CA MET A 194 4.03 -20.85 -2.51
C MET A 194 3.48 -21.02 -3.93
N ALA A 195 2.65 -20.08 -4.39
CA ALA A 195 2.08 -20.03 -5.73
C ALA A 195 2.21 -18.61 -6.28
N VAL A 196 2.41 -18.49 -7.59
CA VAL A 196 2.51 -17.18 -8.25
C VAL A 196 1.10 -16.63 -8.50
N SER A 197 0.83 -15.44 -8.01
CA SER A 197 -0.41 -14.72 -8.31
C SER A 197 -0.24 -13.84 -9.56
N HIS A 198 -1.35 -13.54 -10.23
CA HIS A 198 -1.35 -12.58 -11.36
C HIS A 198 -0.87 -11.19 -10.94
N ILE A 199 -1.13 -10.79 -9.68
CA ILE A 199 -0.68 -9.51 -9.13
C ILE A 199 0.85 -9.44 -9.11
N MET A 200 1.51 -10.52 -8.66
CA MET A 200 2.98 -10.58 -8.64
C MET A 200 3.57 -10.56 -10.06
N LEU A 201 2.94 -11.21 -11.04
CA LEU A 201 3.39 -11.17 -12.43
C LEU A 201 3.28 -9.77 -13.03
N GLU A 202 2.16 -9.10 -12.82
CA GLU A 202 1.96 -7.73 -13.31
C GLU A 202 2.85 -6.71 -12.59
N ALA A 203 3.10 -6.89 -11.29
CA ALA A 203 4.07 -6.12 -10.53
C ALA A 203 5.48 -6.31 -11.11
N TYR A 204 5.86 -7.55 -11.43
CA TYR A 204 7.18 -7.85 -11.99
C TYR A 204 7.40 -7.22 -13.37
N LYS A 205 6.41 -7.27 -14.27
CA LYS A 205 6.50 -6.60 -15.57
C LYS A 205 6.73 -5.09 -15.40
N LYS A 206 6.00 -4.46 -14.48
CA LYS A 206 6.13 -3.02 -14.20
C LYS A 206 7.44 -2.69 -13.49
N TYR A 207 7.94 -3.59 -12.63
CA TYR A 207 9.25 -3.47 -12.01
C TYR A 207 10.36 -3.40 -13.06
N ILE A 208 10.34 -4.28 -14.09
CA ILE A 208 11.32 -4.21 -15.18
C ILE A 208 11.23 -2.87 -15.90
N LEU A 209 10.03 -2.44 -16.28
CA LEU A 209 9.83 -1.19 -17.01
C LEU A 209 10.32 0.02 -16.19
N VAL A 210 9.91 0.12 -14.93
CA VAL A 210 10.32 1.21 -14.04
C VAL A 210 11.82 1.16 -13.75
N SER A 211 12.40 -0.03 -13.58
CA SER A 211 13.84 -0.19 -13.39
C SER A 211 14.64 0.25 -14.63
N LEU A 212 14.14 -0.05 -15.83
CA LEU A 212 14.76 0.39 -17.07
C LEU A 212 14.63 1.91 -17.25
N ILE A 213 13.51 2.49 -16.85
CA ILE A 213 13.31 3.95 -16.87
C ILE A 213 14.26 4.64 -15.90
N LEU A 214 14.34 4.17 -14.64
CA LEU A 214 15.09 4.85 -13.58
C LEU A 214 16.60 4.62 -13.65
N HIS A 215 17.05 3.40 -13.97
CA HIS A 215 18.46 3.01 -13.87
C HIS A 215 19.09 2.61 -15.21
N GLY A 216 18.33 2.56 -16.30
CA GLY A 216 18.79 2.07 -17.59
C GLY A 216 19.12 0.56 -17.63
N LYS A 217 18.92 -0.15 -16.52
CA LYS A 217 19.17 -1.59 -16.37
C LYS A 217 18.18 -2.21 -15.39
N VAL A 218 17.99 -3.51 -15.49
CA VAL A 218 17.12 -4.26 -14.56
C VAL A 218 17.84 -4.45 -13.23
N GLN A 219 17.29 -3.88 -12.17
CA GLN A 219 17.79 -3.97 -10.82
C GLN A 219 17.60 -5.40 -10.30
N GLN A 220 18.68 -5.97 -9.74
CA GLN A 220 18.66 -7.34 -9.24
C GLN A 220 17.78 -7.42 -7.99
N LEU A 221 16.87 -8.39 -7.99
CA LEU A 221 16.01 -8.64 -6.84
C LEU A 221 16.82 -9.22 -5.67
N PRO A 222 16.42 -8.96 -4.42
CA PRO A 222 17.07 -9.53 -3.25
C PRO A 222 17.05 -11.06 -3.24
N LYS A 223 18.07 -11.68 -2.61
CA LYS A 223 18.22 -13.15 -2.56
C LYS A 223 17.10 -13.87 -1.81
N TYR A 224 16.39 -13.18 -0.91
CA TYR A 224 15.26 -13.73 -0.16
C TYR A 224 13.95 -13.78 -0.97
N THR A 225 13.95 -13.27 -2.21
CA THR A 225 12.81 -13.40 -3.12
C THR A 225 12.48 -14.88 -3.37
N SER A 226 11.20 -15.23 -3.37
CA SER A 226 10.76 -16.62 -3.57
C SER A 226 11.34 -17.20 -4.87
N GLN A 227 12.00 -18.37 -4.76
CA GLN A 227 12.63 -19.05 -5.89
C GLN A 227 11.65 -19.35 -7.03
N ILE A 228 10.37 -19.49 -6.70
CA ILE A 228 9.30 -19.71 -7.66
C ILE A 228 9.20 -18.50 -8.60
N VAL A 229 9.23 -17.28 -8.05
CA VAL A 229 9.24 -16.05 -8.84
C VAL A 229 10.45 -16.05 -9.77
N GLY A 230 11.65 -16.37 -9.27
CA GLY A 230 12.86 -16.47 -10.09
C GLY A 230 12.78 -17.48 -11.25
N ARG A 231 12.05 -18.60 -11.08
CA ARG A 231 11.83 -19.59 -12.16
C ARG A 231 10.87 -19.07 -13.22
N PHE A 232 9.73 -18.49 -12.83
CA PHE A 232 8.76 -17.93 -13.77
C PHE A 232 9.33 -16.71 -14.51
N ILE A 233 10.10 -15.87 -13.82
CA ILE A 233 10.78 -14.70 -14.39
C ILE A 233 11.66 -15.08 -15.58
N LYS A 234 12.49 -16.12 -15.43
CA LYS A 234 13.41 -16.57 -16.50
C LYS A 234 12.67 -17.00 -17.78
N THR A 235 11.44 -17.48 -17.66
CA THR A 235 10.62 -17.92 -18.81
C THR A 235 9.94 -16.77 -19.54
N PHE A 236 9.60 -15.67 -18.85
CA PHE A 236 8.98 -14.48 -19.47
C PHE A 236 10.02 -13.45 -19.98
N LEU A 237 11.23 -13.42 -19.40
CA LEU A 237 12.27 -12.43 -19.75
C LEU A 237 12.97 -12.71 -21.09
N THR A 238 12.92 -13.94 -21.60
CA THR A 238 13.66 -14.40 -22.79
C THR A 238 13.17 -13.78 -24.10
N LEU A 239 12.18 -12.88 -24.09
CA LEU A 239 11.55 -12.34 -25.30
C LEU A 239 11.62 -10.80 -25.47
N SER A 240 12.37 -10.00 -24.67
CA SER A 240 12.11 -8.53 -24.68
C SER A 240 13.28 -7.53 -24.57
N LEU A 241 14.54 -7.92 -24.40
CA LEU A 241 15.65 -6.92 -24.44
C LEU A 241 16.24 -6.76 -25.84
N GLN A 242 16.41 -7.87 -26.56
CA GLN A 242 16.92 -7.90 -27.94
C GLN A 242 15.92 -7.27 -28.93
N ASP A 243 14.62 -7.49 -28.73
CA ASP A 243 13.53 -6.96 -29.55
C ASP A 243 13.21 -5.49 -29.26
N MET A 244 13.57 -4.99 -28.07
CA MET A 244 13.49 -3.57 -27.74
C MET A 244 14.70 -2.81 -28.30
N ALA A 245 15.91 -3.34 -28.11
CA ALA A 245 17.15 -2.74 -28.63
C ALA A 245 17.15 -2.62 -30.17
N SER A 246 16.53 -3.58 -30.87
CA SER A 246 16.39 -3.53 -32.33
C SER A 246 15.38 -2.47 -32.82
N ARG A 247 14.49 -1.97 -31.95
CA ARG A 247 13.47 -0.96 -32.28
C ARG A 247 13.86 0.49 -31.97
N VAL A 248 14.91 0.72 -31.18
CA VAL A 248 15.42 2.08 -30.85
C VAL A 248 16.42 2.56 -31.90
N GLN A 249 16.22 2.22 -33.18
CA GLN A 249 16.97 2.82 -34.30
C GLN A 249 16.63 4.32 -34.35
N LEU A 250 17.34 5.15 -33.59
CA LEU A 250 17.15 6.61 -33.53
C LEU A 250 17.31 7.22 -34.93
N SER A 251 16.36 8.06 -35.31
CA SER A 251 16.10 8.44 -36.71
C SER A 251 16.99 9.59 -37.23
N GLY A 252 17.92 10.11 -36.40
CA GLY A 252 18.85 11.18 -36.79
C GLY A 252 19.27 12.12 -35.65
N PRO A 253 20.16 13.08 -35.94
CA PRO A 253 20.78 13.98 -34.93
C PRO A 253 19.79 14.95 -34.26
N GLN A 254 18.67 15.26 -34.91
CA GLN A 254 17.63 16.17 -34.38
C GLN A 254 16.82 15.54 -33.24
N GLU A 255 16.56 14.23 -33.29
CA GLU A 255 15.96 13.53 -32.17
C GLU A 255 16.93 13.47 -30.99
N ALA A 256 18.22 13.21 -31.26
CA ALA A 256 19.26 13.19 -30.23
C ALA A 256 19.41 14.55 -29.51
N GLU A 257 19.37 15.67 -30.24
CA GLU A 257 19.41 17.01 -29.62
C GLU A 257 18.21 17.24 -28.69
N LYS A 258 17.00 16.85 -29.14
CA LYS A 258 15.78 16.96 -28.33
C LYS A 258 15.82 16.07 -27.09
N TYR A 259 16.35 14.85 -27.21
CA TYR A 259 16.55 13.96 -26.06
C TYR A 259 17.55 14.54 -25.07
N VAL A 260 18.70 15.04 -25.53
CA VAL A 260 19.72 15.66 -24.68
C VAL A 260 19.16 16.91 -23.99
N LEU A 261 18.35 17.71 -24.68
CA LEU A 261 17.69 18.87 -24.07
C LEU A 261 16.76 18.46 -22.93
N HIS A 262 15.92 17.43 -23.13
CA HIS A 262 15.04 16.91 -22.08
C HIS A 262 15.83 16.33 -20.90
N MET A 263 16.92 15.60 -21.16
CA MET A 263 17.79 15.06 -20.10
C MET A 263 18.49 16.16 -19.29
N ILE A 264 18.77 17.32 -19.89
CA ILE A 264 19.30 18.50 -19.18
C ILE A 264 18.19 19.18 -18.36
N GLU A 265 16.99 19.35 -18.93
CA GLU A 265 15.83 19.95 -18.24
C GLU A 265 15.38 19.13 -17.01
N ASP A 266 15.34 17.80 -17.15
CA ASP A 266 14.99 16.87 -16.07
C ASP A 266 16.13 16.65 -15.06
N GLY A 267 17.31 17.24 -15.31
CA GLY A 267 18.48 17.19 -14.42
C GLY A 267 19.21 15.85 -14.38
N GLU A 268 18.98 14.98 -15.38
CA GLU A 268 19.61 13.67 -15.50
C GLU A 268 21.08 13.76 -15.94
N ILE A 269 21.41 14.76 -16.75
CA ILE A 269 22.77 15.04 -17.23
C ILE A 269 23.10 16.53 -17.08
N TYR A 270 24.35 16.82 -16.71
CA TYR A 270 24.90 18.16 -16.79
C TYR A 270 25.60 18.29 -18.14
N ALA A 271 24.95 18.90 -19.11
CA ALA A 271 25.51 19.10 -20.44
C ALA A 271 25.03 20.41 -21.05
N SER A 272 25.78 20.92 -22.03
CA SER A 272 25.39 22.08 -22.83
C SER A 272 25.47 21.75 -24.31
N ILE A 273 24.45 22.17 -25.08
CA ILE A 273 24.38 21.93 -26.52
C ILE A 273 24.96 23.13 -27.26
N ASN A 274 25.98 22.92 -28.08
CA ASN A 274 26.53 23.93 -28.97
C ASN A 274 26.01 23.73 -30.40
N GLN A 275 24.98 24.49 -30.76
CA GLN A 275 24.30 24.39 -32.06
C GLN A 275 25.15 24.83 -33.26
N LYS A 276 26.20 25.64 -33.04
CA LYS A 276 27.10 26.05 -34.13
C LYS A 276 28.01 24.91 -34.60
N ASP A 277 28.43 24.07 -33.65
CA ASP A 277 29.36 22.96 -33.90
C ASP A 277 28.66 21.59 -33.94
N GLY A 278 27.36 21.52 -33.62
CA GLY A 278 26.59 20.28 -33.58
C GLY A 278 27.04 19.31 -32.47
N MET A 279 27.64 19.83 -31.40
CA MET A 279 28.29 19.04 -30.35
C MET A 279 27.61 19.24 -28.98
N VAL A 280 27.57 18.16 -28.20
CA VAL A 280 27.12 18.16 -26.80
C VAL A 280 28.35 18.14 -25.89
N CYS A 281 28.51 19.16 -25.05
CA CYS A 281 29.58 19.21 -24.05
C CYS A 281 29.04 18.76 -22.70
N PHE A 282 29.53 17.64 -22.19
CA PHE A 282 29.19 17.16 -20.85
C PHE A 282 30.04 17.87 -19.79
N HIS A 283 29.41 18.25 -18.69
CA HIS A 283 30.01 18.87 -17.52
C HIS A 283 29.91 17.92 -16.33
N ASP A 284 30.84 18.02 -15.38
CA ASP A 284 30.72 17.34 -14.09
C ASP A 284 29.66 18.04 -13.22
N ASN A 285 29.09 17.28 -12.27
CA ASN A 285 28.07 17.76 -11.35
C ASN A 285 28.52 19.08 -10.67
N PRO A 286 27.75 20.19 -10.77
CA PRO A 286 28.14 21.50 -10.24
C PRO A 286 28.17 21.56 -8.70
N GLU A 287 27.65 20.55 -8.01
CA GLU A 287 27.59 20.50 -6.55
C GLU A 287 28.98 20.29 -5.92
N LYS A 288 29.50 21.31 -5.24
CA LYS A 288 30.80 21.31 -4.55
C LYS A 288 30.72 20.92 -3.08
N TYR A 289 29.53 20.55 -2.58
CA TYR A 289 29.29 20.10 -1.20
C TYR A 289 29.64 21.13 -0.12
N ASN A 290 29.75 22.41 -0.49
CA ASN A 290 30.18 23.50 0.39
C ASN A 290 29.10 24.57 0.59
N ASN A 291 27.89 24.32 0.10
CA ASN A 291 26.76 25.23 0.24
C ASN A 291 25.93 24.91 1.51
N PRO A 292 25.22 25.89 2.07
CA PRO A 292 24.31 25.66 3.20
C PRO A 292 23.15 24.71 2.85
N ALA A 293 22.81 24.55 1.57
CA ALA A 293 21.80 23.59 1.12
C ALA A 293 22.23 22.13 1.38
N MET A 294 23.50 21.81 1.17
CA MET A 294 24.07 20.50 1.47
C MET A 294 24.17 20.25 2.96
N LEU A 295 24.47 21.28 3.77
CA LEU A 295 24.40 21.16 5.23
C LEU A 295 22.97 20.80 5.68
N HIS A 296 21.95 21.52 5.19
CA HIS A 296 20.56 21.20 5.48
C HIS A 296 20.15 19.80 5.00
N LYS A 297 20.63 19.37 3.83
CA LYS A 297 20.36 18.02 3.32
C LYS A 297 20.97 16.95 4.23
N ILE A 298 22.21 17.14 4.67
CA ILE A 298 22.88 16.24 5.62
C ILE A 298 22.13 16.21 6.95
N ASP A 299 21.72 17.36 7.49
CA ASP A 299 20.94 17.42 8.73
C ASP A 299 19.62 16.67 8.60
N GLN A 300 18.91 16.80 7.47
CA GLN A 300 17.67 16.07 7.21
C GLN A 300 17.89 14.56 7.10
N GLU A 301 18.93 14.11 6.38
CA GLU A 301 19.26 12.69 6.30
C GLU A 301 19.71 12.13 7.66
N MET A 302 20.47 12.90 8.44
CA MET A 302 20.87 12.53 9.80
C MET A 302 19.63 12.37 10.72
N LEU A 303 18.66 13.28 10.65
CA LEU A 303 17.41 13.16 11.40
C LEU A 303 16.62 11.91 11.02
N LYS A 304 16.58 11.54 9.73
CA LYS A 304 15.96 10.27 9.29
C LYS A 304 16.67 9.06 9.89
N CYS A 305 18.01 9.07 9.91
CA CYS A 305 18.79 8.00 10.54
C CYS A 305 18.55 7.90 12.05
N ILE A 306 18.45 9.04 12.75
CA ILE A 306 18.12 9.06 14.19
C ILE A 306 16.73 8.47 14.43
N GLN A 307 15.73 8.88 13.66
CA GLN A 307 14.37 8.32 13.76
C GLN A 307 14.33 6.82 13.46
N LEU A 308 15.14 6.35 12.51
CA LEU A 308 15.26 4.93 12.20
C LEU A 308 15.92 4.16 13.37
N ASP A 309 16.96 4.72 13.99
CA ASP A 309 17.63 4.13 15.17
C ASP A 309 16.69 4.04 16.38
N GLU A 310 15.90 5.08 16.65
CA GLU A 310 14.88 5.05 17.69
C GLU A 310 13.82 3.96 17.44
N LYS A 311 13.38 3.81 16.19
CA LYS A 311 12.47 2.73 15.79
C LYS A 311 13.10 1.35 15.98
N LEU A 312 14.36 1.17 15.58
CA LEU A 312 15.10 -0.08 15.77
C LEU A 312 15.23 -0.45 17.26
N LYS A 313 15.51 0.54 18.13
CA LYS A 313 15.54 0.35 19.59
C LYS A 313 14.17 -0.08 20.13
N SER A 314 13.08 0.53 19.67
CA SER A 314 11.72 0.12 20.07
C SER A 314 11.43 -1.33 19.66
N MET A 315 11.80 -1.71 18.43
CA MET A 315 11.63 -3.08 17.94
C MET A 315 12.47 -4.09 18.74
N ASP A 316 13.73 -3.76 19.06
CA ASP A 316 14.59 -4.62 19.86
C ASP A 316 14.05 -4.82 21.28
N GLN A 317 13.50 -3.75 21.87
CA GLN A 317 12.82 -3.82 23.16
C GLN A 317 11.60 -4.74 23.11
N GLU A 318 10.75 -4.63 22.08
CA GLU A 318 9.58 -5.51 21.87
C GLU A 318 9.98 -6.98 21.70
N ILE A 319 11.04 -7.26 20.95
CA ILE A 319 11.57 -8.63 20.77
C ILE A 319 12.11 -9.16 22.11
N THR A 320 12.81 -8.33 22.87
CA THR A 320 13.42 -8.73 24.15
C THR A 320 12.38 -9.05 25.22
N VAL A 321 11.27 -8.32 25.26
CA VAL A 321 10.16 -8.61 26.21
C VAL A 321 9.28 -9.77 25.76
N ASN A 322 9.45 -10.29 24.54
CA ASN A 322 8.61 -11.38 24.03
C ASN A 322 8.92 -12.71 24.75
N PRO A 323 7.94 -13.31 25.45
CA PRO A 323 8.16 -14.50 26.27
C PRO A 323 8.61 -15.72 25.44
N GLN A 324 8.23 -15.83 24.16
CA GLN A 324 8.68 -16.90 23.28
C GLN A 324 10.17 -16.76 22.93
N PHE A 325 10.63 -15.52 22.74
CA PHE A 325 12.04 -15.22 22.51
C PHE A 325 12.86 -15.48 23.77
N VAL A 326 12.41 -15.00 24.93
CA VAL A 326 13.04 -15.25 26.25
C VAL A 326 13.15 -16.76 26.55
N GLN A 327 12.11 -17.54 26.26
CA GLN A 327 12.14 -19.00 26.42
C GLN A 327 13.11 -19.68 25.44
N LYS A 328 13.19 -19.22 24.19
CA LYS A 328 14.10 -19.78 23.17
C LYS A 328 15.56 -19.45 23.49
N VAL A 329 15.85 -18.23 23.94
CA VAL A 329 17.18 -17.83 24.41
C VAL A 329 17.57 -18.65 25.65
N ARG A 330 16.69 -18.78 26.66
CA ARG A 330 16.93 -19.63 27.83
C ARG A 330 17.20 -21.10 27.48
N ARG A 331 16.52 -21.65 26.46
CA ARG A 331 16.75 -23.03 25.99
C ARG A 331 18.07 -23.18 25.20
N GLY A 332 18.51 -22.15 24.48
CA GLY A 332 19.81 -22.15 23.79
C GLY A 332 20.99 -22.03 24.74
N SER A 333 20.82 -21.33 25.86
CA SER A 333 21.86 -21.23 26.90
C SER A 333 22.07 -22.55 27.66
N SER A 334 21.02 -23.34 27.89
CA SER A 334 21.13 -24.62 28.59
C SER A 334 21.67 -25.77 27.73
N SER A 335 21.58 -25.69 26.40
CA SER A 335 22.25 -26.65 25.50
C SER A 335 23.74 -26.38 25.31
N SER A 336 24.24 -25.22 25.75
CA SER A 336 25.66 -24.83 25.64
C SER A 336 26.51 -25.21 26.87
N LEU A 337 25.88 -25.74 27.92
CA LEU A 337 26.53 -26.08 29.20
C LEU A 337 26.72 -27.61 29.40
N ASN A 338 26.31 -28.43 28.43
CA ASN A 338 26.46 -29.89 28.45
C ASN A 338 27.31 -30.40 27.26
N MET A 339 28.44 -29.75 26.99
CA MET A 339 29.54 -30.34 26.20
C MET A 339 30.83 -30.31 27.01
#